data_AF-B7EV96-F1
#
_entry.id   AF-B7EV96-F1
#
_cell.length_a   1.000
_cell.length_b   1.000
_cell.length_c   1.000
_cell.angle_alpha   90.00
_cell.angle_beta   90.00
_cell.angle_gamma   90.00
#
_symmetry.space_group_name_H-M   'P 1'
#
loop_
_entity.id
_entity.type
_entity.pdbx_description
1 polymer ?
#
loop_
_entity_poly.entity_id
_entity_poly.type
_entity_poly.pdbx_seq_one_letter_code
_entity_poly.pdbx_strand_id
1 'polypeptide(L)'
;MASLTIVVATIFLLSLTSASVAVHGRSSRRRFVRSYDEPCMEMRLYLHDILYDYSNSTSNSTAAAATKPTALANAVPSTGGTFFGEVVVFNDPV
;
A
#
# COMPACT_ATOMS: atom_id res chain seq x y z
N MET A 1 -12.35 68.55 28.59
CA MET A 1 -12.25 67.16 29.11
C MET A 1 -12.50 66.12 28.01
N ALA A 2 -13.55 66.23 27.19
CA ALA A 2 -13.87 65.25 26.14
C ALA A 2 -12.85 65.14 24.96
N SER A 3 -12.16 66.24 24.61
CA SER A 3 -11.19 66.26 23.51
C SER A 3 -9.95 65.38 23.78
N LEU A 4 -9.41 65.44 25.01
CA LEU A 4 -8.24 64.64 25.39
C LEU A 4 -8.57 63.15 25.44
N THR A 5 -9.77 62.79 25.91
CA THR A 5 -10.24 61.40 25.95
C THR A 5 -10.48 60.83 24.56
N ILE A 6 -10.93 61.65 23.61
CA ILE A 6 -11.09 61.23 22.20
C ILE A 6 -9.71 60.95 21.57
N VAL A 7 -8.71 61.81 21.80
CA VAL A 7 -7.36 61.62 21.29
C VAL A 7 -6.70 60.36 21.87
N VAL A 8 -6.87 60.11 23.17
CA VAL A 8 -6.33 58.88 23.80
C VAL A 8 -7.04 57.64 23.25
N ALA A 9 -8.37 57.70 23.06
CA ALA A 9 -9.13 56.60 22.49
C ALA A 9 -8.74 56.30 21.04
N THR A 10 -8.47 57.32 20.22
CA THR A 10 -8.05 57.12 18.82
C THR A 10 -6.64 56.54 18.72
N ILE A 11 -5.70 57.00 19.55
CA ILE A 11 -4.34 56.42 19.62
C ILE A 11 -4.41 54.96 20.08
N PHE A 12 -5.24 54.67 21.09
CA PHE A 12 -5.47 53.30 21.55
C PHE A 12 -6.04 52.41 20.44
N LEU A 13 -7.07 52.88 19.71
CA LEU A 13 -7.64 52.16 18.58
C LEU A 13 -6.66 51.93 17.42
N LEU A 14 -5.79 52.92 17.13
CA LEU A 14 -4.72 52.81 16.12
C LEU A 14 -3.61 51.83 16.55
N SER A 15 -3.38 51.67 17.85
CA SER A 15 -2.43 50.67 18.36
C SER A 15 -2.95 49.23 18.22
N LEU A 16 -4.28 49.02 18.26
CA LEU A 16 -4.88 47.71 18.03
C LEU A 16 -4.80 47.23 16.57
N THR A 17 -4.71 48.14 15.59
CA THR A 17 -4.63 47.78 14.16
C THR A 17 -3.22 47.41 13.69
N SER A 18 -2.20 47.61 14.53
CA SER A 18 -0.80 47.35 14.19
C SER A 18 -0.34 45.89 14.41
N ALA A 19 -1.26 44.99 14.81
CA ALA A 19 -0.98 43.56 14.92
C ALA A 19 -1.12 42.82 13.57
N SER A 20 -0.63 43.41 12.48
CA SER A 20 -0.28 42.67 11.27
C SER A 20 1.22 42.37 11.32
N VAL A 21 1.61 41.53 12.28
CA VAL A 21 2.92 40.88 12.23
C VAL A 21 2.91 40.01 10.99
N ALA A 22 3.52 40.52 9.93
CA ALA A 22 3.93 39.76 8.78
C ALA A 22 4.93 38.68 9.25
N VAL A 23 4.42 37.54 9.71
CA VAL A 23 5.20 36.31 9.70
C VAL A 23 5.18 35.80 8.26
N HIS A 24 6.02 36.43 7.43
CA HIS A 24 6.63 35.78 6.27
C HIS A 24 7.59 34.69 6.77
N GLY A 25 7.02 33.69 7.45
CA GLY A 25 7.73 32.61 8.11
C GLY A 25 7.13 31.30 7.69
N ARG A 26 7.36 30.95 6.41
CA ARG A 26 7.66 29.59 5.94
C ARG A 26 7.23 28.46 6.87
N SER A 27 5.93 28.27 7.00
CA SER A 27 5.40 26.94 7.24
C SER A 27 4.12 26.86 6.44
N SER A 28 4.31 26.84 5.12
CA SER A 28 3.62 25.80 4.38
C SER A 28 3.95 24.51 5.14
N ARG A 29 3.09 24.16 6.10
CA ARG A 29 2.70 22.77 6.32
C ARG A 29 2.14 22.34 4.96
N ARG A 30 3.04 22.16 3.99
CA ARG A 30 3.18 20.89 3.33
C ARG A 30 3.20 19.91 4.48
N ARG A 31 2.00 19.55 4.96
CA ARG A 31 1.76 18.18 5.34
C ARG A 31 2.25 17.48 4.09
N PHE A 32 3.52 17.05 4.12
CA PHE A 32 3.94 15.96 3.30
C PHE A 32 3.02 14.85 3.79
N VAL A 33 1.80 14.82 3.24
CA VAL A 33 1.07 13.59 3.06
C VAL A 33 2.01 12.87 2.13
N ARG A 34 3.03 12.26 2.74
CA ARG A 34 3.80 11.24 2.09
C ARG A 34 2.72 10.19 1.94
N SER A 35 2.10 10.20 0.77
CA SER A 35 1.15 9.17 0.35
C SER A 35 1.98 7.90 0.34
N TYR A 36 2.12 7.32 1.52
CA TYR A 36 2.50 5.92 1.68
C TYR A 36 1.30 5.04 1.32
N ASP A 37 0.15 5.64 1.04
CA ASP A 37 -1.09 4.98 0.70
C ASP A 37 -1.06 4.41 -0.72
N GLU A 38 -0.09 4.79 -1.57
CA GLU A 38 0.05 4.24 -2.93
C GLU A 38 1.50 3.89 -3.31
N PRO A 39 1.71 2.81 -4.10
CA PRO A 39 3.04 2.40 -4.54
C PRO A 39 3.60 3.41 -5.56
N CYS A 40 4.93 3.55 -5.60
CA CYS A 40 5.59 4.45 -6.58
C CYS A 40 5.42 4.01 -8.04
N MET A 41 5.13 2.73 -8.26
CA MET A 41 4.83 2.12 -9.56
C MET A 41 3.95 0.89 -9.33
N GLU A 42 2.95 0.68 -10.17
CA GLU A 42 2.13 -0.54 -10.18
C GLU A 42 2.41 -1.33 -11.45
N MET A 43 2.77 -2.61 -11.29
CA MET A 43 2.88 -3.58 -12.39
C MET A 43 1.79 -4.64 -12.25
N ARG A 44 1.15 -4.99 -13.36
CA ARG A 44 0.16 -6.07 -13.44
C ARG A 44 0.65 -7.13 -14.40
N LEU A 45 0.75 -8.36 -13.90
CA LEU A 45 1.28 -9.51 -14.62
C LEU A 45 0.35 -10.70 -14.42
N TYR A 46 0.40 -11.68 -15.32
CA TYR A 46 -0.39 -12.90 -15.25
C TYR A 46 0.55 -14.09 -15.15
N LEU A 47 0.68 -14.63 -13.94
CA LEU A 47 1.41 -15.86 -13.72
C LEU A 47 0.49 -17.04 -14.03
N HIS A 48 0.91 -17.91 -14.94
CA HIS A 48 0.19 -19.12 -15.31
C HIS A 48 1.00 -20.36 -14.91
N ASP A 49 0.37 -21.26 -14.16
CA ASP A 49 0.93 -22.56 -13.82
C ASP A 49 0.23 -23.66 -14.63
N ILE A 50 1.00 -24.48 -15.33
CA ILE A 50 0.54 -25.72 -15.95
C ILE A 50 1.18 -26.89 -15.19
N LEU A 51 0.42 -27.44 -14.22
CA LEU A 51 0.88 -28.54 -13.39
C LEU A 51 1.06 -29.83 -14.22
N TYR A 52 2.18 -30.52 -13.99
CA TYR A 52 2.43 -31.84 -14.56
C TYR A 52 1.40 -32.87 -14.13
N ASP A 53 0.81 -33.55 -15.10
CA ASP A 53 -0.30 -34.48 -14.94
C ASP A 53 0.15 -35.94 -14.78
N TYR A 54 1.45 -36.17 -14.57
CA TYR A 54 2.06 -37.50 -14.48
C TYR A 54 1.95 -38.34 -15.77
N SER A 55 1.72 -37.70 -16.93
CA SER A 55 1.73 -38.36 -18.24
C SER A 55 3.15 -38.72 -18.72
N ASN A 56 3.29 -39.22 -19.95
CA ASN A 56 4.61 -39.56 -20.50
C ASN A 56 5.36 -38.37 -21.13
N SER A 57 4.80 -37.16 -21.05
CA SER A 57 5.35 -35.96 -21.67
C SER A 57 5.35 -34.79 -20.70
N THR A 58 6.44 -34.03 -20.67
CA THR A 58 6.58 -32.84 -19.81
C THR A 58 6.54 -31.54 -20.61
N SER A 59 6.33 -31.60 -21.93
CA SER A 59 6.53 -30.46 -22.84
C SER A 59 5.59 -29.28 -22.60
N ASN A 60 4.44 -29.50 -21.96
CA ASN A 60 3.45 -28.45 -21.71
C ASN A 60 3.45 -27.98 -20.25
N SER A 61 4.10 -28.72 -19.35
CA SER A 61 4.04 -28.45 -17.91
C SER A 61 5.10 -27.42 -17.52
N THR A 62 4.71 -26.46 -16.68
CA THR A 62 5.60 -25.42 -16.15
C THR A 62 5.85 -25.60 -14.65
N ALA A 63 5.05 -26.43 -13.97
CA ALA A 63 5.31 -26.84 -12.59
C ALA A 63 5.05 -28.33 -12.34
N ALA A 64 5.56 -28.82 -11.21
CA ALA A 64 5.36 -30.18 -10.75
C ALA A 64 5.38 -30.29 -9.22
N ALA A 65 4.61 -31.22 -8.68
CA ALA A 65 4.68 -31.59 -7.27
C ALA A 65 6.03 -32.25 -6.94
N ALA A 66 6.74 -31.69 -5.97
CA ALA A 66 8.00 -32.20 -5.45
C ALA A 66 7.82 -33.15 -4.26
N THR A 67 6.57 -33.35 -3.83
CA THR A 67 6.21 -34.15 -2.66
C THR A 67 5.14 -35.17 -3.02
N LYS A 68 5.03 -36.23 -2.20
CA LYS A 68 3.94 -37.20 -2.28
C LYS A 68 2.94 -36.99 -1.14
N PRO A 69 1.67 -37.38 -1.32
CA PRO A 69 0.67 -37.32 -0.27
C PRO A 69 1.10 -38.10 0.97
N THR A 70 0.85 -37.53 2.15
CA THR A 70 0.99 -38.25 3.42
C THR A 70 -0.13 -39.28 3.58
N ALA A 71 0.05 -40.25 4.48
CA ALA A 71 -1.00 -41.24 4.77
C ALA A 71 -2.32 -40.57 5.23
N LEU A 72 -2.22 -39.50 6.02
CA LEU A 72 -3.38 -38.72 6.45
C LEU A 72 -4.06 -38.00 5.28
N ALA A 73 -3.27 -37.42 4.37
CA ALA A 73 -3.79 -36.76 3.18
C ALA A 73 -4.53 -37.72 2.23
N ASN A 74 -4.11 -38.99 2.15
CA ASN A 74 -4.84 -40.02 1.40
C ASN A 74 -6.12 -40.47 2.10
N ALA A 75 -6.18 -40.37 3.45
CA ALA A 75 -7.35 -40.78 4.22
C ALA A 75 -8.52 -39.80 4.10
N VAL A 76 -8.27 -38.56 3.67
CA VAL A 76 -9.29 -37.53 3.42
C VAL A 76 -9.41 -37.34 1.91
N PRO A 77 -10.59 -37.56 1.31
CA PRO A 77 -10.75 -37.39 -0.14
C PRO A 77 -10.37 -35.96 -0.58
N SER A 78 -9.38 -35.83 -1.46
CA SER A 78 -9.10 -34.57 -2.14
C SER A 78 -9.81 -34.52 -3.49
N THR A 79 -10.54 -33.44 -3.72
CA THR A 79 -11.15 -33.17 -5.01
C THR A 79 -10.12 -32.44 -5.87
N GLY A 80 -9.68 -33.04 -6.98
CA GLY A 80 -8.79 -32.37 -7.93
C GLY A 80 -7.30 -32.65 -7.77
N GLY A 81 -6.91 -33.74 -7.11
CA GLY A 81 -5.54 -34.28 -7.18
C GLY A 81 -4.49 -33.56 -6.33
N THR A 82 -4.87 -32.56 -5.54
CA THR A 82 -3.97 -31.86 -4.61
C THR A 82 -4.05 -32.43 -3.20
N PHE A 83 -3.09 -32.10 -2.33
CA PHE A 83 -3.14 -32.53 -0.93
C PHE A 83 -2.52 -31.53 0.06
N PHE A 84 -2.90 -31.65 1.34
CA PHE A 84 -2.32 -30.80 2.39
C PHE A 84 -0.81 -31.02 2.52
N GLY A 85 -0.05 -29.94 2.43
CA GLY A 85 1.41 -29.97 2.49
C GLY A 85 2.08 -30.33 1.15
N GLU A 86 1.34 -30.32 0.05
CA GLU A 86 1.91 -30.44 -1.28
C GLU A 86 2.83 -29.23 -1.58
N VAL A 87 4.07 -29.53 -1.97
CA VAL A 87 5.04 -28.54 -2.42
C VAL A 87 5.16 -28.64 -3.93
N VAL A 88 4.92 -27.54 -4.63
CA VAL A 88 5.00 -27.43 -6.09
C VAL A 88 6.20 -26.56 -6.45
N VAL A 89 7.03 -27.05 -7.37
CA VAL A 89 8.16 -26.30 -7.94
C VAL A 89 7.77 -25.87 -9.36
N PHE A 90 7.95 -24.59 -9.68
CA PHE A 90 7.51 -23.99 -10.94
C PHE A 90 8.63 -23.22 -11.64
N ASN A 91 8.52 -23.10 -12.96
CA ASN A 91 9.29 -22.21 -13.83
C ASN A 91 8.34 -21.62 -14.88
N ASP A 92 7.50 -20.70 -14.42
CA ASP A 92 6.33 -20.22 -15.14
C ASP A 92 6.60 -19.00 -16.02
N PRO A 93 5.86 -18.83 -17.13
CA PRO A 93 5.85 -17.59 -17.89
C PRO A 93 5.11 -16.47 -17.15
N VAL A 94 5.50 -15.23 -17.43
CA VAL A 94 4.97 -13.98 -16.84
C VAL A 94 4.49 -13.05 -17.95
#